data_AF-A0AAD5QM93-F1
#
_entry.id   AF-A0AAD5QM93-F1
#
_cell.length_a   1.000
_cell.length_b   1.000
_cell.length_c   1.000
_cell.angle_alpha   90.00
_cell.angle_beta   90.00
_cell.angle_gamma   90.00
#
_symmetry.space_group_name_H-M   'P 1'
#
loop_
_entity.id
_entity.type
_entity.pdbx_description
1 polymer ?
#
loop_
_entity_poly.entity_id
_entity_poly.type
_entity_poly.pdbx_seq_one_letter_code
_entity_poly.pdbx_strand_id
1 'polypeptide(L)'
;MIGGNNSQDMYRQYIFRPASREALESSRHQTTKIHAYITKSKEIFLDCQASNCASVLDEAIRYSRSTLTDGRYAINNYMEIVKLIAFLMQISHTILVCSDWLIDIEMIKLIRTAEMFRANFEHVTEKIPNYNATRKVNLVVLHTRAKSADFSSDVLQQRAALLRTFFSDSRR
;
A
#
# COMPACT_ATOMS: atom_id res chain seq x y z
N MET A 1 -14.91 -1.09 -5.10
CA MET A 1 -15.71 -2.32 -4.98
C MET A 1 -16.04 -2.67 -3.54
N ILE A 2 -15.06 -3.11 -2.72
CA ILE A 2 -15.32 -3.53 -1.32
C ILE A 2 -15.97 -2.42 -0.48
N GLY A 3 -15.65 -1.14 -0.75
CA GLY A 3 -16.28 0.01 -0.08
C GLY A 3 -17.74 0.31 -0.47
N GLY A 4 -18.36 -0.46 -1.37
CA GLY A 4 -19.80 -0.37 -1.70
C GLY A 4 -20.14 -0.06 -3.16
N ASN A 5 -19.17 0.18 -4.04
CA ASN A 5 -19.45 0.33 -5.48
C ASN A 5 -19.79 -1.01 -6.15
N ASN A 6 -20.65 -0.96 -7.16
CA ASN A 6 -20.97 -2.06 -8.05
C ASN A 6 -20.09 -2.02 -9.32
N SER A 7 -19.86 -3.18 -9.95
CA SER A 7 -19.06 -3.27 -11.18
C SER A 7 -19.75 -2.60 -12.38
N GLN A 8 -21.05 -2.35 -12.28
CA GLN A 8 -21.84 -1.64 -13.29
C GLN A 8 -21.85 -0.11 -13.07
N ASP A 9 -21.36 0.38 -11.93
CA ASP A 9 -21.31 1.82 -11.68
C ASP A 9 -20.32 2.48 -12.65
N MET A 10 -20.60 3.72 -13.05
CA MET A 10 -19.63 4.48 -13.84
C MET A 10 -18.38 4.78 -13.00
N TYR A 11 -17.18 4.72 -13.58
CA TYR A 11 -15.92 4.98 -12.85
C TYR A 11 -15.89 6.33 -12.10
N ARG A 12 -16.56 7.37 -12.62
CA ARG A 12 -16.67 8.67 -11.94
C ARG A 12 -17.46 8.62 -10.62
N GLN A 13 -18.26 7.59 -10.42
CA GLN A 13 -19.07 7.32 -9.21
C GLN A 13 -18.33 6.41 -8.23
N TYR A 14 -17.15 5.88 -8.59
CA TYR A 14 -16.36 5.08 -7.67
C TYR A 14 -15.85 5.96 -6.53
N ILE A 15 -15.91 5.40 -5.32
CA ILE A 15 -15.46 6.06 -4.09
C ILE A 15 -13.99 6.46 -4.21
N PHE A 16 -13.14 5.49 -4.58
CA PHE A 16 -11.78 5.72 -5.01
C PHE A 16 -11.74 5.63 -6.53
N ARG A 17 -11.51 6.77 -7.18
CA ARG A 17 -11.51 6.84 -8.64
C ARG A 17 -10.30 6.11 -9.19
N PRO A 18 -10.48 5.15 -10.11
CA PRO A 18 -9.35 4.54 -10.81
C PRO A 18 -8.67 5.57 -11.71
N ALA A 19 -7.43 5.28 -12.12
CA ALA A 19 -6.73 6.11 -13.09
C ALA A 19 -7.54 6.23 -14.39
N SER A 20 -7.69 7.46 -14.88
CA SER A 20 -8.38 7.72 -16.15
C SER A 20 -7.56 7.20 -17.33
N ARG A 21 -8.21 7.06 -18.49
CA ARG A 21 -7.52 6.63 -19.71
C ARG A 21 -6.39 7.60 -20.08
N GLU A 22 -6.67 8.89 -19.98
CA GLU A 22 -5.70 9.96 -20.27
C GLU A 22 -4.53 9.92 -19.28
N ALA A 23 -4.79 9.63 -18.01
CA ALA A 23 -3.76 9.44 -17.00
C ALA A 23 -2.87 8.23 -17.33
N LEU A 24 -3.46 7.11 -17.76
CA LEU A 24 -2.69 5.92 -18.18
C LEU A 24 -1.84 6.20 -19.42
N GLU A 25 -2.41 6.83 -20.45
CA GLU A 25 -1.71 7.19 -21.69
C GLU A 25 -0.58 8.19 -21.45
N SER A 26 -0.73 9.08 -20.45
CA SER A 26 0.29 10.04 -20.03
C SER A 26 1.18 9.57 -18.87
N SER A 27 1.06 8.30 -18.46
CA SER A 27 1.82 7.71 -17.35
C SER A 27 1.74 8.50 -16.03
N ARG A 28 0.55 9.01 -15.69
CA ARG A 28 0.25 9.74 -14.46
C ARG A 28 -0.38 8.86 -13.39
N HIS A 29 -0.12 9.19 -12.13
CA HIS A 29 -0.82 8.59 -11.00
C HIS A 29 -2.15 9.30 -10.73
N GLN A 30 -3.02 8.64 -9.97
CA GLN A 30 -4.36 9.14 -9.63
C GLN A 30 -4.52 9.44 -8.13
N THR A 31 -3.94 8.60 -7.27
CA THR A 31 -3.98 8.76 -5.82
C THR A 31 -2.65 9.31 -5.33
N THR A 32 -2.70 10.36 -4.52
CA THR A 32 -1.52 11.01 -3.90
C THR A 32 -1.69 10.94 -2.38
N LYS A 33 -0.65 10.53 -1.66
CA LYS A 33 -0.68 10.22 -0.22
C LYS A 33 -1.73 9.16 0.15
N ILE A 34 -2.77 9.52 0.91
CA ILE A 34 -3.81 8.61 1.40
C ILE A 34 -5.17 9.30 1.24
N HIS A 35 -6.12 8.62 0.59
CA HIS A 35 -7.53 8.99 0.59
C HIS A 35 -8.29 8.12 1.60
N ALA A 36 -9.26 8.70 2.30
CA ALA A 36 -10.05 8.01 3.29
C ALA A 36 -11.54 8.04 2.94
N TYR A 37 -12.23 6.95 3.24
CA TYR A 37 -13.68 6.85 3.10
C TYR A 37 -14.28 6.04 4.25
N ILE A 38 -15.45 6.45 4.72
CA ILE A 38 -16.18 5.75 5.78
C ILE A 38 -17.51 5.27 5.20
N THR A 39 -17.78 3.97 5.29
CA THR A 39 -19.04 3.38 4.83
C THR A 39 -20.19 3.68 5.80
N LYS A 40 -21.42 3.47 5.35
CA LYS A 40 -22.62 3.53 6.21
C LYS A 40 -22.54 2.52 7.37
N SER A 41 -21.83 1.41 7.17
CA SER A 41 -21.56 0.39 8.18
C SER A 41 -20.42 0.75 9.14
N LYS A 42 -19.90 1.99 9.06
CA LYS A 42 -18.80 2.53 9.89
C LYS A 42 -17.46 1.83 9.67
N GLU A 43 -17.24 1.25 8.49
CA GLU A 43 -15.94 0.71 8.09
C GLU A 43 -15.11 1.82 7.46
N ILE A 44 -13.83 1.88 7.84
CA ILE A 44 -12.89 2.88 7.33
C ILE A 44 -12.02 2.23 6.26
N PHE A 45 -12.05 2.78 5.06
CA PHE A 45 -11.18 2.41 3.95
C PHE A 45 -10.14 3.50 3.71
N LEU A 46 -8.89 3.08 3.54
CA LEU A 46 -7.76 3.95 3.23
C LEU A 46 -7.14 3.49 1.92
N ASP A 47 -7.14 4.34 0.90
CA ASP A 47 -6.47 4.12 -0.37
C ASP A 47 -5.15 4.89 -0.39
N CYS A 48 -4.04 4.20 -0.59
CA CYS A 48 -2.70 4.78 -0.52
C CYS A 48 -2.13 4.97 -1.92
N GLN A 49 -1.30 6.01 -2.09
CA GLN A 49 -0.52 6.19 -3.31
C GLN A 49 0.30 4.94 -3.62
N ALA A 50 0.49 4.68 -4.92
CA ALA A 50 1.24 3.53 -5.38
C ALA A 50 2.70 3.57 -4.91
N SER A 51 3.21 2.44 -4.44
CA SER A 51 4.62 2.29 -4.06
C SER A 51 5.53 2.32 -5.28
N ASN A 52 6.72 2.91 -5.14
CA ASN A 52 7.74 2.99 -6.20
C ASN A 52 7.21 3.57 -7.52
N CYS A 53 6.28 4.53 -7.45
CA CYS A 53 5.68 5.14 -8.63
C CYS A 53 6.59 6.22 -9.24
N ALA A 54 7.04 6.01 -10.48
CA ALA A 54 7.88 6.96 -11.21
C ALA A 54 7.19 8.33 -11.41
N SER A 55 5.88 8.34 -11.65
CA SER A 55 5.15 9.59 -11.87
C SER A 55 5.03 10.45 -10.61
N VAL A 56 4.99 9.83 -9.42
CA VAL A 56 5.05 10.55 -8.13
C VAL A 56 6.42 11.18 -7.94
N LEU A 57 7.49 10.45 -8.27
CA LEU A 57 8.86 10.97 -8.21
C LEU A 57 9.07 12.12 -9.21
N ASP A 58 8.61 11.96 -10.45
CA ASP A 58 8.69 12.97 -11.50
C ASP A 58 7.94 14.26 -11.12
N GLU A 59 6.75 14.13 -10.52
CA GLU A 59 6.03 15.27 -9.93
C GLU A 59 6.82 15.94 -8.80
N ALA A 60 7.40 15.16 -7.89
CA ALA A 60 8.21 15.69 -6.80
C ALA A 60 9.45 16.44 -7.31
N ILE A 61 10.09 15.97 -8.38
CA ILE A 61 11.22 16.64 -9.03
C ILE A 61 10.77 17.95 -9.67
N ARG A 62 9.67 17.95 -10.43
CA ARG A 62 9.17 19.14 -11.12
C ARG A 62 8.79 20.29 -10.18
N TYR A 63 8.15 19.98 -9.06
CA TYR A 63 7.67 21.00 -8.12
C TYR A 63 8.66 21.31 -7.01
N SER A 64 9.78 20.59 -6.93
CA SER A 64 10.81 20.92 -5.96
C SER A 64 11.48 22.24 -6.31
N ARG A 65 11.51 23.14 -5.31
CA ARG A 65 12.29 24.39 -5.37
C ARG A 65 13.76 24.18 -5.00
N SER A 66 14.16 22.94 -4.70
CA SER A 66 15.47 22.60 -4.19
C SER A 66 16.42 22.20 -5.33
N THR A 67 17.64 22.72 -5.33
CA THR A 67 18.69 22.43 -6.32
C THR A 67 19.33 21.05 -6.13
N LEU A 68 18.70 20.14 -5.38
CA LEU A 68 19.28 18.84 -5.03
C LEU A 68 19.40 17.93 -6.26
N THR A 69 20.50 18.04 -6.99
CA THR A 69 20.82 17.21 -8.16
C THR A 69 21.33 15.80 -7.80
N ASP A 70 21.55 15.50 -6.52
CA ASP A 70 22.31 14.32 -6.07
C ASP A 70 21.44 13.11 -5.69
N GLY A 71 20.37 12.81 -6.45
CA GLY A 71 19.57 11.58 -6.24
C GLY A 71 18.78 11.49 -4.92
N ARG A 72 18.85 12.51 -4.05
CA ARG A 72 18.13 12.57 -2.78
C ARG A 72 16.61 12.52 -2.93
N TYR A 73 16.06 12.91 -4.09
CA TYR A 73 14.63 12.77 -4.38
C TYR A 73 14.17 11.32 -4.35
N ALA A 74 14.93 10.39 -4.93
CA ALA A 74 14.59 8.98 -4.93
C ALA A 74 14.59 8.42 -3.50
N ILE A 75 15.60 8.79 -2.69
CA ILE A 75 15.70 8.40 -1.29
C ILE A 75 14.53 8.96 -0.48
N ASN A 76 14.22 10.26 -0.66
CA ASN A 76 13.12 10.91 0.05
C ASN A 76 11.77 10.28 -0.32
N ASN A 77 11.54 9.99 -1.60
CA ASN A 77 10.34 9.32 -2.09
C ASN A 77 10.22 7.90 -1.51
N TYR A 78 11.34 7.15 -1.46
CA TYR A 78 11.38 5.83 -0.83
C TYR A 78 11.07 5.91 0.68
N MET A 79 11.67 6.86 1.39
CA MET A 79 11.39 7.09 2.81
C MET A 79 9.94 7.50 3.06
N GLU A 80 9.35 8.27 2.14
CA GLU A 80 7.95 8.66 2.23
C GLU A 80 7.02 7.47 2.10
N ILE A 81 7.23 6.59 1.12
CA ILE A 81 6.39 5.39 0.97
C ILE A 81 6.56 4.43 2.17
N VAL A 82 7.78 4.27 2.70
CA VAL A 82 8.02 3.50 3.93
C VAL A 82 7.20 4.07 5.09
N LYS A 83 7.20 5.40 5.27
CA LYS A 83 6.41 6.06 6.33
C LYS A 83 4.91 5.87 6.15
N LEU A 84 4.40 5.95 4.92
CA LEU A 84 2.97 5.72 4.64
C LEU A 84 2.56 4.29 4.96
N ILE A 85 3.36 3.29 4.56
CA ILE A 85 3.07 1.88 4.84
C ILE A 85 3.16 1.61 6.36
N ALA A 86 4.18 2.14 7.03
CA ALA A 86 4.34 1.99 8.48
C ALA A 86 3.15 2.61 9.23
N PHE A 87 2.68 3.77 8.79
CA PHE A 87 1.47 4.41 9.31
C PHE A 87 0.23 3.53 9.10
N LEU A 88 0.01 3.00 7.89
CA LEU A 88 -1.11 2.11 7.60
C LEU A 88 -1.06 0.84 8.44
N MET A 89 0.13 0.25 8.65
CA MET A 89 0.31 -0.88 9.56
C MET A 89 -0.07 -0.51 11.00
N GLN A 90 0.27 0.71 11.43
CA GLN A 90 -0.04 1.12 12.79
C GLN A 90 -1.56 1.27 13.04
N ILE A 91 -2.31 1.76 12.05
CA ILE A 91 -3.74 2.10 12.24
C ILE A 91 -4.73 1.08 11.68
N SER A 92 -4.31 0.21 10.75
CA SER A 92 -5.22 -0.71 10.06
C SER A 92 -5.28 -2.07 10.74
N HIS A 93 -6.47 -2.67 10.73
CA HIS A 93 -6.66 -4.07 11.13
C HIS A 93 -6.15 -5.05 10.07
N THR A 94 -6.43 -4.74 8.80
CA THR A 94 -6.02 -5.52 7.63
C THR A 94 -5.48 -4.58 6.57
N ILE A 95 -4.40 -4.97 5.91
CA ILE A 95 -3.86 -4.28 4.74
C ILE A 95 -3.97 -5.20 3.54
N LEU A 96 -4.56 -4.67 2.48
CA LEU A 96 -4.62 -5.30 1.17
C LEU A 96 -3.37 -4.91 0.40
N VAL A 97 -2.54 -5.90 0.07
CA VAL A 97 -1.32 -5.72 -0.72
C VAL A 97 -1.62 -6.14 -2.15
N CYS A 98 -1.94 -5.17 -3.00
CA CYS A 98 -2.31 -5.40 -4.39
C CYS A 98 -1.06 -5.40 -5.28
N SER A 99 -0.87 -6.47 -6.06
CA SER A 99 0.19 -6.53 -7.07
C SER A 99 -0.30 -7.24 -8.33
N ASP A 100 0.09 -6.72 -9.49
CA ASP A 100 -0.16 -7.34 -10.79
C ASP A 100 0.79 -8.52 -11.08
N TRP A 101 1.89 -8.61 -10.32
CA TRP A 101 2.99 -9.55 -10.51
C TRP A 101 3.27 -10.22 -9.17
N LEU A 102 3.11 -11.54 -9.10
CA LEU A 102 3.40 -12.31 -7.89
C LEU A 102 4.45 -13.39 -8.23
N ILE A 103 5.62 -13.41 -7.59
CA ILE A 103 6.03 -12.73 -6.34
C ILE A 103 6.94 -11.52 -6.61
N ASP A 104 6.61 -10.36 -6.04
CA ASP A 104 7.46 -9.16 -6.07
C ASP A 104 8.31 -9.07 -4.79
N ILE A 105 9.63 -9.28 -4.95
CA ILE A 105 10.60 -9.23 -3.85
C ILE A 105 10.79 -7.80 -3.32
N GLU A 106 10.75 -6.79 -4.18
CA GLU A 106 10.94 -5.40 -3.76
C GLU A 106 9.75 -4.91 -2.93
N MET A 107 8.54 -5.33 -3.29
CA MET A 107 7.35 -5.13 -2.46
C MET A 107 7.50 -5.79 -1.09
N ILE A 108 7.97 -7.04 -1.03
CA ILE A 108 8.20 -7.75 0.25
C ILE A 108 9.22 -6.98 1.09
N LYS A 109 10.38 -6.62 0.52
CA LYS A 109 11.41 -5.84 1.22
C LYS A 109 10.85 -4.52 1.75
N LEU A 110 10.05 -3.82 0.95
CA LEU A 110 9.43 -2.56 1.35
C LEU A 110 8.50 -2.73 2.54
N ILE A 111 7.63 -3.76 2.52
CA ILE A 111 6.70 -4.07 3.62
C ILE A 111 7.48 -4.45 4.88
N ARG A 112 8.47 -5.35 4.77
CA ARG A 112 9.32 -5.76 5.91
C ARG A 112 10.11 -4.58 6.47
N THR A 113 10.58 -3.67 5.63
CA THR A 113 11.22 -2.43 6.05
C THR A 113 10.24 -1.57 6.84
N ALA A 114 9.04 -1.33 6.31
CA ALA A 114 8.02 -0.51 6.97
C ALA A 114 7.54 -1.08 8.32
N GLU A 115 7.50 -2.40 8.48
CA GLU A 115 7.18 -3.07 9.76
C GLU A 115 8.12 -2.63 10.89
N MET A 116 9.41 -2.37 10.57
CA MET A 116 10.41 -1.90 11.54
C MET A 116 10.22 -0.44 11.96
N PHE A 117 9.46 0.36 11.20
CA PHE A 117 9.24 1.80 11.45
C PHE A 117 7.92 2.08 12.19
N ARG A 118 7.22 1.06 12.69
CA ARG A 118 6.03 1.26 13.53
C ARG A 118 6.40 2.05 14.78
N ALA A 119 5.64 3.12 15.05
CA ALA A 119 5.90 4.01 16.17
C ALA A 119 5.87 3.25 17.50
N ASN A 120 6.91 3.44 18.33
CA ASN A 120 6.89 3.02 19.72
C ASN A 120 6.25 4.14 20.55
N PHE A 121 5.08 3.88 21.13
CA PHE A 121 4.32 4.87 21.92
C PHE A 121 4.84 4.99 23.36
N GLU A 122 6.09 4.60 23.64
CA GLU A 122 6.69 4.67 24.99
C GLU A 122 6.73 6.11 25.53
N HIS A 123 6.73 7.11 24.65
CA HIS A 123 6.74 8.53 25.01
C HIS A 123 5.35 9.19 25.03
N VAL A 124 4.27 8.47 24.67
CA VAL A 124 2.92 9.03 24.74
C VAL A 124 2.38 8.83 26.15
N THR A 125 2.37 9.91 26.92
CA THR A 125 1.90 9.96 28.31
C THR A 125 0.39 9.75 28.43
N GLU A 126 -0.36 9.99 27.37
CA GLU A 126 -1.78 9.67 27.30
C GLU A 126 -1.98 8.16 27.12
N LYS A 127 -2.73 7.54 28.04
CA LYS A 127 -3.17 6.15 27.88
C LYS A 127 -4.10 6.07 26.67
N ILE A 128 -3.56 5.67 25.52
CA ILE A 128 -4.38 5.33 24.35
C ILE A 128 -5.16 4.05 24.70
N PRO A 129 -6.50 4.10 24.84
CA PRO A 129 -7.28 2.93 25.19
C PRO A 129 -7.07 1.83 24.14
N ASN A 130 -6.86 0.60 24.57
CA ASN A 130 -6.70 -0.58 23.71
C ASN A 130 -5.50 -0.53 22.74
N TYR A 131 -4.51 0.32 22.99
CA TYR A 131 -3.25 0.27 22.25
C TYR A 131 -2.49 -1.02 22.59
N ASN A 132 -2.15 -1.79 21.56
CA ASN A 132 -1.30 -2.96 21.67
C ASN A 132 -0.08 -2.81 20.77
N ALA A 133 1.09 -2.57 21.37
CA ALA A 133 2.37 -2.39 20.68
C ALA A 133 2.82 -3.62 19.88
N THR A 134 2.36 -4.81 20.27
CA THR A 134 2.69 -6.08 19.62
C THR A 134 1.56 -6.58 18.71
N ARG A 135 0.52 -5.76 18.47
CA ARG A 135 -0.58 -6.11 17.57
C ARG A 135 -0.05 -6.44 16.18
N LYS A 136 -0.41 -7.62 15.70
CA LYS A 136 -0.20 -8.02 14.30
C LYS A 136 -1.24 -7.44 13.36
N VAL A 137 -0.78 -6.92 12.23
CA VAL A 137 -1.66 -6.49 11.14
C VAL A 137 -1.87 -7.68 10.21
N ASN A 138 -3.12 -7.92 9.84
CA ASN A 138 -3.40 -8.96 8.85
C ASN A 138 -2.99 -8.47 7.45
N LEU A 139 -2.03 -9.12 6.81
CA LEU A 139 -1.62 -8.82 5.44
C LEU A 139 -2.32 -9.78 4.48
N VAL A 140 -3.14 -9.24 3.58
CA VAL A 140 -3.81 -10.02 2.54
C VAL A 140 -3.23 -9.63 1.19
N VAL A 141 -2.46 -10.55 0.58
CA VAL A 141 -1.87 -10.33 -0.74
C VAL A 141 -2.91 -10.64 -1.81
N LEU A 142 -3.18 -9.66 -2.67
CA LEU A 142 -4.11 -9.75 -3.79
C LEU A 142 -3.33 -9.72 -5.09
N HIS A 143 -3.28 -10.86 -5.79
CA HIS A 143 -2.75 -10.93 -7.15
C HIS A 143 -3.80 -10.39 -8.13
N THR A 144 -3.65 -9.13 -8.52
CA THR A 144 -4.51 -8.49 -9.52
C THR A 144 -4.06 -8.88 -10.93
N ARG A 145 -4.98 -8.81 -11.90
CA ARG A 145 -4.70 -9.15 -13.31
C ARG A 145 -4.13 -10.56 -13.53
N ALA A 146 -4.48 -11.50 -12.65
CA ALA A 146 -4.10 -12.90 -12.77
C ALA A 146 -4.58 -13.52 -14.10
N LYS A 147 -3.73 -14.36 -14.69
CA LYS A 147 -4.01 -15.16 -15.88
C LYS A 147 -4.51 -16.54 -15.49
N SER A 148 -5.09 -17.28 -16.45
CA SER A 148 -5.63 -18.62 -16.20
C SER A 148 -4.63 -19.59 -15.54
N ALA A 149 -3.34 -19.51 -15.91
CA ALA A 149 -2.29 -20.35 -15.33
C ALA A 149 -2.03 -20.05 -13.84
N ASP A 150 -2.29 -18.83 -13.38
CA ASP A 150 -2.10 -18.41 -11.98
C ASP A 150 -3.10 -19.09 -11.02
N PHE A 151 -4.20 -19.62 -11.55
CA PHE A 151 -5.23 -20.35 -10.78
C PHE A 151 -4.95 -21.85 -10.64
N SER A 152 -3.86 -22.35 -11.21
CA SER A 152 -3.46 -23.75 -11.00
C SER A 152 -3.11 -23.99 -9.52
N SER A 153 -3.54 -25.13 -8.98
CA SER A 153 -3.33 -25.46 -7.56
C SER A 153 -1.85 -25.41 -7.17
N ASP A 154 -0.97 -25.91 -8.04
CA ASP A 154 0.47 -25.96 -7.78
C ASP A 154 1.06 -24.55 -7.65
N VAL A 155 0.71 -23.65 -8.57
CA VAL A 155 1.17 -22.26 -8.54
C VAL A 155 0.65 -21.53 -7.30
N LEU A 156 -0.62 -21.74 -6.95
CA LEU A 156 -1.23 -21.14 -5.75
C LEU A 156 -0.54 -21.63 -4.47
N GLN A 157 -0.31 -22.93 -4.33
CA GLN A 157 0.35 -23.52 -3.16
C GLN A 157 1.81 -23.06 -3.05
N GLN A 158 2.54 -23.06 -4.16
CA GLN A 158 3.93 -22.60 -4.20
C GLN A 158 4.04 -21.13 -3.79
N ARG A 159 3.20 -20.26 -4.35
CA ARG A 159 3.21 -18.82 -4.03
C ARG A 159 2.81 -18.57 -2.58
N ALA A 160 1.77 -19.26 -2.09
CA ALA A 160 1.36 -19.15 -0.69
C ALA A 160 2.45 -19.62 0.27
N ALA A 161 3.15 -20.73 -0.04
CA ALA A 161 4.26 -21.22 0.76
C ALA A 161 5.41 -20.20 0.80
N LEU A 162 5.79 -19.63 -0.34
CA LEU A 162 6.83 -18.60 -0.41
C LEU A 162 6.47 -17.36 0.41
N LEU A 163 5.23 -16.85 0.29
CA LEU A 163 4.76 -15.73 1.11
C LEU A 163 4.82 -16.05 2.61
N ARG A 164 4.40 -17.25 3.03
CA ARG A 164 4.53 -17.67 4.44
C ARG A 164 5.98 -17.69 4.89
N THR A 165 6.90 -18.15 4.04
CA THR A 165 8.33 -18.15 4.35
C THR A 165 8.87 -16.73 4.53
N PHE A 166 8.56 -15.82 3.61
CA PHE A 166 9.03 -14.42 3.67
C PHE A 166 8.55 -13.63 4.89
N PHE A 167 7.41 -14.03 5.47
CA PHE A 167 6.84 -13.40 6.67
C PHE A 167 6.88 -14.31 7.91
N SER A 168 7.60 -15.44 7.87
CA SER A 168 7.64 -16.41 8.98
C SER A 168 8.25 -15.83 10.26
N ASP A 169 9.22 -14.94 10.11
CA ASP A 169 9.89 -14.20 11.19
C ASP A 169 9.27 -12.81 11.42
N SER A 170 8.08 -12.53 10.87
CA SER A 170 7.36 -11.28 11.13
C SER A 170 6.91 -11.21 12.58
N ARG A 171 7.53 -10.26 13.30
CA ARG A 171 7.38 -10.12 14.75
C ARG A 171 6.21 -9.21 15.11
N ARG A 172 5.72 -8.40 14.17
CA ARG A 172 4.73 -7.36 14.40
C ARG A 172 3.75 -7.21 13.24
#